data_AF-A0A3D8Y3D3-F1
#
_entry.id   AF-A0A3D8Y3D3-F1
#
_cell.length_a   1.000
_cell.length_b   1.000
_cell.length_c   1.000
_cell.angle_alpha   90.00
_cell.angle_beta   90.00
_cell.angle_gamma   90.00
#
_symmetry.space_group_name_H-M   'P 1'
#
loop_
_entity.id
_entity.type
_entity.pdbx_description
1 polymer ?
#
loop_
_entity_poly.entity_id
_entity_poly.type
_entity_poly.pdbx_seq_one_letter_code
_entity_poly.pdbx_strand_id
1 'polypeptide(L)'
;MISQLEEIKDTLFKYFETRIDLFKIEIRDKVERTVVTALYGGVLVCIALVILILLVILLGTFLNKWLESDYLGYVILLGFFVLQLVLWLVFKEKLIGAIRKFIVKFVSARQD
;
A
#
# COMPACT_ATOMS: atom_id res chain seq x y z
N MET A 1 36.11 -2.68 -46.62
CA MET A 1 35.91 -3.26 -45.27
C MET A 1 35.36 -2.24 -44.27
N ILE A 2 35.79 -0.97 -44.29
CA ILE A 2 35.29 0.08 -43.37
C ILE A 2 33.81 0.46 -43.65
N SER A 3 33.39 0.46 -44.92
CA SER A 3 32.01 0.80 -45.33
C SER A 3 30.92 -0.13 -44.79
N GLN A 4 31.22 -1.44 -44.69
CA GLN A 4 30.29 -2.43 -44.14
C GLN A 4 30.09 -2.26 -42.63
N LEU A 5 31.14 -1.78 -41.94
CA LEU A 5 31.06 -1.47 -40.51
C LEU A 5 30.12 -0.29 -40.26
N GLU A 6 30.11 0.67 -41.18
CA GLU A 6 29.30 1.89 -41.11
C GLU A 6 27.81 1.60 -41.36
N GLU A 7 27.48 0.77 -42.36
CA GLU A 7 26.11 0.28 -42.61
C GLU A 7 25.53 -0.52 -41.43
N ILE A 8 26.33 -1.39 -40.81
CA ILE A 8 25.92 -2.17 -39.63
C ILE A 8 25.66 -1.22 -38.45
N LYS A 9 26.51 -0.21 -38.28
CA LYS A 9 26.37 0.79 -37.21
C LYS A 9 25.11 1.62 -37.40
N ASP A 10 24.81 2.06 -38.63
CA ASP A 10 23.61 2.84 -38.96
C ASP A 10 22.32 2.03 -38.76
N THR A 11 22.35 0.75 -39.16
CA THR A 11 21.21 -0.16 -38.98
C THR A 11 20.96 -0.45 -37.50
N LEU A 12 22.02 -0.67 -36.72
CA LEU A 12 21.93 -0.84 -35.27
C LEU A 12 21.47 0.44 -34.57
N PHE A 13 21.94 1.61 -35.00
CA PHE A 13 21.48 2.90 -34.47
C PHE A 13 19.99 3.12 -34.74
N LYS A 14 19.51 2.86 -35.96
CA LYS A 14 18.07 2.89 -36.28
C LYS A 14 17.25 1.94 -35.43
N TYR A 15 17.77 0.74 -35.17
CA TYR A 15 17.08 -0.26 -34.35
C TYR A 15 17.05 0.17 -32.87
N PHE A 16 18.14 0.73 -32.35
CA PHE A 16 18.22 1.31 -31.01
C PHE A 16 17.29 2.50 -30.85
N GLU A 17 17.24 3.39 -31.84
CA GLU A 17 16.37 4.56 -31.87
C GLU A 17 14.89 4.12 -31.84
N THR A 18 14.52 3.14 -32.67
CA THR A 18 13.16 2.57 -32.68
C THR A 18 12.81 1.90 -31.34
N ARG A 19 13.76 1.19 -30.72
CA ARG A 19 13.57 0.57 -29.40
C ARG A 19 13.42 1.61 -28.28
N ILE A 20 14.21 2.68 -28.31
CA ILE A 20 14.13 3.78 -27.34
C ILE A 20 12.80 4.52 -27.48
N ASP A 21 12.32 4.72 -28.70
CA ASP A 21 11.04 5.38 -28.95
C ASP A 21 9.86 4.53 -28.47
N LEU A 22 9.89 3.21 -28.75
CA LEU A 22 8.94 2.25 -28.17
C LEU A 22 8.98 2.26 -26.63
N PHE A 23 10.17 2.28 -26.03
CA PHE A 23 10.33 2.34 -24.58
C PHE A 23 9.77 3.64 -23.99
N LYS A 24 9.92 4.76 -24.68
CA LYS A 24 9.39 6.07 -24.28
C LYS A 24 7.87 6.11 -24.34
N ILE A 25 7.26 5.46 -25.34
CA ILE A 25 5.80 5.31 -25.46
C ILE A 25 5.27 4.42 -24.33
N GLU A 26 5.92 3.27 -24.10
CA GLU A 26 5.50 2.30 -23.07
C GLU A 26 5.67 2.86 -21.65
N ILE A 27 6.74 3.61 -21.38
CA ILE A 27 6.92 4.32 -20.10
C ILE A 27 5.81 5.36 -19.92
N ARG A 28 5.49 6.15 -20.95
CA ARG A 28 4.48 7.21 -20.83
C ARG A 28 3.11 6.62 -20.47
N ASP A 29 2.72 5.56 -21.15
CA ASP A 29 1.42 4.90 -20.94
C ASP A 29 1.34 4.23 -19.54
N LYS A 30 2.44 3.61 -19.10
CA LYS A 30 2.53 2.98 -17.78
C LYS A 30 2.61 4.00 -16.65
N VAL A 31 3.29 5.13 -16.86
CA VAL A 31 3.37 6.25 -15.91
C VAL A 31 2.01 6.92 -15.81
N GLU A 32 1.35 7.22 -16.93
CA GLU A 32 0.00 7.81 -16.93
C GLU A 32 -0.98 6.93 -16.16
N ARG A 33 -1.04 5.62 -16.46
CA ARG A 33 -1.95 4.71 -15.77
C ARG A 33 -1.63 4.56 -14.28
N THR A 34 -0.35 4.52 -13.92
CA THR A 34 0.10 4.39 -12.51
C THR A 34 -0.19 5.67 -11.74
N VAL A 35 0.10 6.84 -12.32
CA VAL A 35 -0.13 8.15 -11.70
C VAL A 35 -1.62 8.42 -11.53
N VAL A 36 -2.44 8.11 -12.52
CA VAL A 36 -3.91 8.24 -12.43
C VAL A 36 -4.48 7.31 -11.36
N THR A 37 -4.00 6.07 -11.30
CA THR A 37 -4.44 5.11 -10.26
C THR A 37 -3.99 5.56 -8.87
N ALA A 38 -2.77 6.09 -8.73
CA ALA A 38 -2.25 6.61 -7.47
C ALA A 38 -3.01 7.87 -7.02
N LEU A 39 -3.34 8.78 -7.93
CA LEU A 39 -4.17 9.95 -7.64
C LEU A 39 -5.57 9.55 -7.20
N TYR A 40 -6.22 8.65 -7.93
CA TYR A 40 -7.55 8.16 -7.57
C TYR A 40 -7.52 7.44 -6.21
N GLY A 41 -6.53 6.56 -5.99
CA GLY A 41 -6.31 5.90 -4.71
C GLY A 41 -6.05 6.89 -3.57
N GLY A 42 -5.25 7.93 -3.82
CA GLY A 42 -4.97 8.99 -2.86
C GLY A 42 -6.21 9.77 -2.47
N VAL A 43 -7.03 10.17 -3.44
CA VAL A 43 -8.32 10.83 -3.18
C VAL A 43 -9.25 9.91 -2.38
N LEU A 44 -9.32 8.62 -2.73
CA LEU A 44 -10.14 7.64 -2.03
C LEU A 44 -9.68 7.46 -0.57
N VAL A 45 -8.36 7.39 -0.33
CA VAL A 45 -7.80 7.35 1.03
C VAL A 45 -8.12 8.63 1.81
N CYS A 46 -8.01 9.81 1.18
CA CYS A 46 -8.41 11.07 1.82
C CYS A 46 -9.89 11.06 2.22
N ILE A 47 -10.79 10.62 1.34
CA ILE A 47 -12.22 10.51 1.64
C ILE A 47 -12.45 9.51 2.79
N ALA A 48 -11.80 8.34 2.73
CA ALA A 48 -11.91 7.32 3.77
C ALA A 48 -11.42 7.84 5.13
N LEU A 49 -10.34 8.62 5.16
CA LEU A 49 -9.84 9.25 6.38
C LEU A 49 -10.84 10.25 6.96
N VAL A 50 -11.45 11.10 6.12
CA VAL A 50 -12.48 12.05 6.58
C VAL A 50 -13.67 11.30 7.19
N ILE A 51 -14.15 10.25 6.54
CA ILE A 51 -15.25 9.40 7.05
C ILE A 51 -14.85 8.77 8.39
N LEU A 52 -13.63 8.24 8.49
CA LEU A 52 -13.13 7.60 9.70
C LEU A 52 -13.06 8.59 10.87
N ILE A 53 -12.54 9.79 10.64
CA ILE A 53 -12.49 10.85 11.67
C ILE A 53 -13.90 11.19 12.16
N LEU A 54 -14.85 11.40 11.23
CA LEU A 54 -16.24 11.66 11.59
C LEU A 54 -16.86 10.52 12.40
N LEU A 55 -16.56 9.28 12.05
CA LEU A 55 -17.04 8.09 12.76
C LEU A 55 -16.49 8.02 14.19
N VAL A 56 -15.20 8.33 14.38
CA VAL A 56 -14.58 8.41 15.71
C VAL A 56 -15.21 9.53 16.54
N ILE A 57 -15.46 10.70 15.95
CA ILE A 57 -16.13 11.81 16.64
C ILE A 57 -17.56 11.43 17.03
N LEU A 58 -18.29 10.76 16.13
CA LEU A 58 -19.65 10.29 16.38
C LEU A 58 -19.69 9.29 17.53
N LEU A 59 -18.80 8.30 17.54
CA LEU A 59 -18.66 7.33 18.63
C LEU A 59 -18.29 8.02 19.95
N GLY A 60 -17.36 8.97 19.91
CA GLY A 60 -16.96 9.76 21.08
C GLY A 60 -18.12 10.54 21.67
N THR A 61 -18.89 11.20 20.82
CA THR A 61 -20.08 11.96 21.23
C THR A 61 -21.19 11.05 21.78
N PHE A 62 -21.38 9.88 21.16
CA PHE A 62 -22.34 8.88 21.66
C PHE A 62 -21.96 8.39 23.06
N LEU A 63 -20.67 8.07 23.26
CA LEU A 63 -20.15 7.60 24.53
C LEU A 63 -20.17 8.70 25.61
N ASN A 64 -19.88 9.95 25.23
CA ASN A 64 -20.01 11.13 26.08
C ASN A 64 -21.43 11.31 26.63
N LYS A 65 -22.45 11.18 25.75
CA LYS A 65 -23.85 11.27 26.17
C LYS A 65 -24.23 10.17 27.15
N TRP A 66 -23.67 8.97 26.98
CA TRP A 66 -23.96 7.85 27.87
C TRP A 66 -23.27 7.98 29.24
N LEU A 67 -22.14 8.68 29.30
CA LEU A 67 -21.38 8.95 30.53
C LEU A 67 -21.73 10.29 31.21
N GLU A 68 -22.70 11.05 30.69
CA GLU A 68 -23.06 12.39 31.17
C GLU A 68 -21.85 13.36 31.30
N SER A 69 -20.85 13.21 30.41
CA SER A 69 -19.63 14.02 30.47
C SER A 69 -19.13 14.39 29.07
N ASP A 70 -18.74 15.65 28.89
CA ASP A 70 -18.36 16.22 27.59
C ASP A 70 -17.04 15.69 27.00
N TYR A 71 -16.19 15.03 27.80
CA TYR A 71 -14.84 14.63 27.38
C TYR A 71 -14.47 13.19 27.68
N LEU A 72 -15.15 12.51 28.62
CA LEU A 72 -14.76 11.18 29.07
C LEU A 72 -14.91 10.10 28.00
N GLY A 73 -15.90 10.22 27.11
CA GLY A 73 -16.10 9.32 25.97
C GLY A 73 -14.91 9.33 25.01
N TYR A 74 -14.33 10.51 24.73
CA TYR A 74 -13.10 10.60 23.92
C TYR A 74 -11.89 9.98 24.61
N VAL A 75 -11.74 10.18 25.93
CA VAL A 75 -10.62 9.60 26.71
C VAL A 75 -10.69 8.08 26.73
N ILE A 76 -11.89 7.51 26.89
CA ILE A 76 -12.10 6.06 26.86
C ILE A 76 -11.82 5.49 25.47
N LEU A 77 -12.28 6.14 24.41
CA LEU A 77 -11.97 5.74 23.04
C LEU A 77 -10.46 5.77 22.77
N LEU A 78 -9.79 6.83 23.19
CA LEU A 78 -8.33 6.95 23.06
C LEU A 78 -7.62 5.85 23.84
N GLY A 79 -8.04 5.59 25.08
CA GLY A 79 -7.54 4.48 25.88
C GLY A 79 -7.74 3.12 25.18
N PHE A 80 -8.92 2.87 24.62
CA PHE A 80 -9.21 1.65 23.88
C PHE A 80 -8.32 1.48 22.64
N PHE A 81 -8.13 2.55 21.85
CA PHE A 81 -7.26 2.51 20.67
C PHE A 81 -5.78 2.30 21.04
N VAL A 82 -5.30 2.96 22.10
CA VAL A 82 -3.93 2.76 22.60
C VAL A 82 -3.75 1.33 23.10
N LEU A 83 -4.71 0.80 23.84
CA LEU A 83 -4.65 -0.55 24.39
C LEU A 83 -4.67 -1.61 23.28
N GLN A 84 -5.51 -1.42 22.26
CA GLN A 84 -5.52 -2.22 21.04
C GLN A 84 -4.16 -2.18 20.31
N LEU A 85 -3.56 -0.99 20.20
CA LEU A 85 -2.26 -0.80 19.55
C LEU A 85 -1.14 -1.51 20.32
N VAL A 86 -1.13 -1.39 21.65
CA VAL A 86 -0.17 -2.10 22.52
C VAL A 86 -0.37 -3.62 22.40
N LEU A 87 -1.61 -4.10 22.42
CA LEU A 87 -1.91 -5.52 22.19
C LEU A 87 -1.34 -5.98 20.86
N TRP A 88 -1.56 -5.23 19.79
CA TRP A 88 -1.03 -5.58 18.47
C TRP A 88 0.50 -5.58 18.46
N LEU A 89 1.14 -4.59 19.08
CA LEU A 89 2.60 -4.54 19.16
C LEU A 89 3.22 -5.71 19.94
N VAL A 90 2.56 -6.20 20.99
CA VAL A 90 3.00 -7.37 21.76
C VAL A 90 2.68 -8.67 21.00
N PHE A 91 1.50 -8.75 20.37
CA PHE A 91 1.07 -9.95 19.66
C PHE A 91 1.72 -10.11 18.29
N LYS A 92 2.24 -9.06 17.65
CA LYS A 92 2.86 -9.15 16.32
C LYS A 92 3.95 -10.21 16.27
N GLU A 93 4.78 -10.32 17.30
CA GLU A 93 5.87 -11.29 17.35
C GLU A 93 5.33 -12.72 17.50
N LYS A 94 4.29 -12.91 18.32
CA LYS A 94 3.60 -14.20 18.44
C LYS A 94 2.88 -14.59 17.15
N LEU A 95 2.26 -13.63 16.47
CA LEU A 95 1.51 -13.84 15.23
C LEU A 95 2.45 -14.21 14.08
N ILE A 96 3.57 -13.50 13.93
CA ILE A 96 4.62 -13.82 12.95
C ILE A 96 5.21 -15.20 13.23
N GLY A 97 5.48 -15.52 14.50
CA GLY A 97 5.94 -16.85 14.91
C GLY A 97 4.94 -17.97 14.59
N ALA A 98 3.65 -17.73 14.83
CA ALA A 98 2.58 -18.67 14.53
C ALA A 98 2.41 -18.88 13.01
N ILE A 99 2.40 -17.79 12.23
CA ILE A 99 2.33 -17.85 10.77
C ILE A 99 3.52 -18.61 10.20
N ARG A 100 4.75 -18.37 10.70
CA ARG A 100 5.95 -19.09 10.27
C ARG A 100 5.84 -20.58 10.55
N LYS A 101 5.39 -20.98 11.74
CA LYS A 101 5.15 -22.40 12.08
C LYS A 101 4.07 -23.03 11.19
N PHE A 102 3.01 -22.28 10.89
CA PHE A 102 1.94 -22.76 10.03
C PHE A 102 2.42 -22.97 8.59
N ILE A 103 3.19 -22.03 8.04
CA ILE A 103 3.78 -22.14 6.69
C ILE A 103 4.75 -23.33 6.62
N VAL A 104 5.64 -23.49 7.61
CA VAL A 104 6.59 -24.61 7.61
C VAL A 104 5.87 -25.96 7.69
N LYS A 105 4.84 -26.07 8.54
CA LYS A 105 4.02 -27.29 8.64
C LYS A 105 3.25 -27.58 7.35
N PHE A 106 2.75 -26.55 6.68
CA PHE A 106 2.01 -26.70 5.42
C PHE A 106 2.93 -27.07 4.25
N VAL A 107 4.16 -26.55 4.23
CA VAL A 107 5.18 -26.90 3.25
C VAL A 107 5.68 -28.33 3.46
N SER A 108 5.95 -28.75 4.71
CA SER A 108 6.37 -30.12 4.99
C SER A 108 5.27 -31.14 4.71
N ALA A 109 4.01 -30.81 4.98
CA ALA A 109 2.86 -31.68 4.69
C ALA A 109 2.56 -31.84 3.19
N ARG A 110 3.22 -31.08 2.31
CA ARG A 110 3.09 -31.20 0.85
C ARG A 110 4.21 -32.05 0.22
N GLN A 111 5.20 -32.47 1.02
CA GLN A 111 6.35 -33.22 0.56
C GLN A 111 6.28 -34.72 0.90
N ASP A 112 5.22 -35.16 1.59
CA ASP A 112 4.86 -36.57 1.83
C ASP A 112 3.69 -37.00 0.92
#